data_AF-A0A7Z2SZM5-F1
#
_entry.id   AF-A0A7Z2SZM5-F1
#
_cell.length_a   1.000
_cell.length_b   1.000
_cell.length_c   1.000
_cell.angle_alpha   90.00
_cell.angle_beta   90.00
_cell.angle_gamma   90.00
#
_symmetry.space_group_name_H-M   'P 1'
#
loop_
_entity.id
_entity.type
_entity.pdbx_description
1 polymer ?
#
loop_
_entity_poly.entity_id
_entity_poly.type
_entity_poly.pdbx_seq_one_letter_code
_entity_poly.pdbx_strand_id
1 'polypeptide(L)'
;MNWREKVSYIQGESFIVIESIVKEDPEEWLEVLEALSKDASIWRCSSVRVLLSAMNDTVETRLKKLGFTFLEEKIFVRFDLDKLGKEISLFILRSIHDVPPHVFQKTWQRTMAGSPNAPFHHVDGGTDAQCRK
;
A
#
# COMPACT_ATOMS: atom_id res chain seq x y z
N MET A 1 -5.67 24.17 14.26
CA MET A 1 -5.70 23.93 12.79
C MET A 1 -6.17 22.50 12.57
N ASN A 2 -7.11 22.25 11.65
CA ASN A 2 -7.67 20.93 11.41
C ASN A 2 -6.84 20.19 10.34
N TRP A 3 -5.87 19.37 10.77
CA TRP A 3 -4.97 18.65 9.86
C TRP A 3 -5.70 17.76 8.84
N ARG A 4 -6.94 17.35 9.15
CA ARG A 4 -7.78 16.53 8.27
C ARG A 4 -8.20 17.22 6.98
N GLU A 5 -8.09 18.54 6.90
CA GLU A 5 -8.35 19.29 5.66
C GLU A 5 -7.14 19.26 4.71
N LYS A 6 -5.97 18.82 5.19
CA LYS A 6 -4.72 18.75 4.42
C LYS A 6 -4.39 17.34 3.91
N VAL A 7 -5.16 16.32 4.32
CA VAL A 7 -4.91 14.90 4.00
C VAL A 7 -6.20 14.18 3.67
N SER A 8 -6.10 13.13 2.85
CA SER A 8 -7.14 12.12 2.73
C SER A 8 -7.02 11.19 3.94
N TYR A 9 -8.11 11.07 4.71
CA TYR A 9 -8.16 10.24 5.90
C TYR A 9 -9.20 9.12 5.70
N ILE A 10 -8.71 7.88 5.63
CA ILE A 10 -9.53 6.69 5.42
C ILE A 10 -9.42 5.81 6.66
N GLN A 11 -10.54 5.54 7.32
CA GLN A 11 -10.60 4.72 8.53
C GLN A 11 -11.47 3.48 8.29
N GLY A 12 -10.87 2.31 8.50
CA GLY A 12 -11.58 1.04 8.62
C GLY A 12 -11.75 0.64 10.09
N GLU A 13 -12.27 -0.57 10.32
CA GLU A 13 -12.50 -1.09 11.68
C GLU A 13 -11.20 -1.26 12.49
N SER A 14 -10.10 -1.62 11.82
CA SER A 14 -8.82 -1.94 12.45
C SER A 14 -7.63 -1.16 11.90
N PHE A 15 -7.85 -0.32 10.88
CA PHE A 15 -6.78 0.40 10.20
C PHE A 15 -7.13 1.86 9.88
N ILE A 16 -6.08 2.67 9.73
CA ILE A 16 -6.14 4.04 9.23
C ILE A 16 -5.15 4.19 8.08
N VAL A 17 -5.55 4.87 7.01
CA VAL A 17 -4.69 5.32 5.92
C VAL A 17 -4.77 6.85 5.83
N ILE A 18 -3.61 7.49 5.79
CA ILE A 18 -3.45 8.93 5.66
C ILE A 18 -2.67 9.19 4.38
N GLU A 19 -3.26 9.90 3.43
CA GLU A 19 -2.66 10.14 2.12
C GLU A 19 -2.54 11.65 1.87
N SER A 20 -1.45 12.07 1.23
CA SER A 20 -1.31 13.47 0.78
C SER A 20 -2.37 13.81 -0.27
N ILE A 21 -3.05 14.95 -0.13
CA ILE A 21 -3.99 15.48 -1.14
C ILE A 21 -3.44 16.69 -1.90
N VAL A 22 -2.27 17.23 -1.52
CA VAL A 22 -1.66 18.41 -2.16
C VAL A 22 -0.14 18.26 -2.29
N LYS A 23 0.50 19.24 -2.95
CA LYS A 23 1.97 19.33 -3.02
C LYS A 23 2.57 19.22 -1.62
N GLU A 24 3.52 18.29 -1.47
CA GLU A 24 4.14 17.95 -0.19
C GLU A 24 5.10 19.03 0.27
N ASP A 25 4.59 19.97 1.05
CA ASP A 25 5.44 20.79 1.89
C ASP A 25 5.90 19.94 3.10
N PRO A 26 7.22 19.74 3.29
CA PRO A 26 7.75 19.05 4.46
C PRO A 26 7.26 19.63 5.79
N GLU A 27 7.06 20.94 5.88
CA GLU A 27 6.60 21.60 7.11
C GLU A 27 5.16 21.22 7.43
N GLU A 28 4.28 21.16 6.42
CA GLU A 28 2.89 20.73 6.60
C GLU A 28 2.79 19.28 7.08
N TRP A 29 3.65 18.40 6.56
CA TRP A 29 3.71 17.02 7.03
C TRP A 29 4.19 16.91 8.47
N LEU A 30 5.13 17.76 8.89
CA LEU A 30 5.55 17.80 10.30
C LEU A 30 4.40 18.25 11.21
N GLU A 31 3.58 19.22 10.79
CA GLU A 31 2.37 19.63 11.52
C GLU A 31 1.35 18.49 11.63
N VAL A 32 1.12 17.77 10.52
CA VAL A 32 0.22 16.60 10.50
C VAL A 32 0.75 15.53 11.45
N LEU A 33 2.02 15.14 11.34
CA LEU A 33 2.63 14.11 12.19
C LEU A 33 2.62 14.50 13.67
N GLU A 34 2.82 15.77 13.98
CA GLU A 34 2.71 16.29 15.35
C GLU A 34 1.28 16.16 15.87
N ALA A 35 0.27 16.52 15.08
CA ALA A 35 -1.13 16.36 15.46
C ALA A 35 -1.51 14.88 15.63
N LEU A 36 -1.05 14.00 14.74
CA LEU A 36 -1.26 12.55 14.82
C LEU A 36 -0.66 11.96 16.10
N SER A 37 0.52 12.41 16.52
CA SER A 37 1.18 11.93 17.73
C SER A 37 0.37 12.20 19.01
N LYS A 38 -0.52 13.19 18.98
CA LYS A 38 -1.36 13.60 20.12
C LYS A 38 -2.74 12.94 20.13
N ASP A 39 -3.17 12.36 19.02
CA ASP A 39 -4.49 11.74 18.89
C ASP A 39 -4.44 10.26 19.30
N ALA A 40 -4.80 10.00 20.57
CA ALA A 40 -4.82 8.66 21.12
C ALA A 40 -5.76 7.69 20.40
N SER A 41 -6.75 8.17 19.65
CA SER A 41 -7.68 7.30 18.91
C SER A 41 -7.00 6.61 17.72
N ILE A 42 -6.00 7.27 17.14
CA ILE A 42 -5.24 6.78 15.99
C ILE A 42 -4.34 5.61 16.42
N TRP A 43 -3.67 5.78 17.56
CA TRP A 43 -2.77 4.77 18.12
C TRP A 43 -3.47 3.57 18.76
N ARG A 44 -4.81 3.59 18.87
CA ARG A 44 -5.60 2.41 19.24
C ARG A 44 -5.89 1.50 18.04
N CYS A 45 -5.69 1.97 16.81
CA CYS A 45 -5.85 1.13 15.63
C CYS A 45 -4.66 0.17 15.48
N SER A 46 -4.93 -1.05 15.00
CA SER A 46 -3.89 -2.07 14.83
C SER A 46 -2.88 -1.76 13.72
N SER A 47 -3.28 -0.93 12.75
CA SER A 47 -2.44 -0.54 11.62
C SER A 47 -2.70 0.91 11.23
N VAL A 48 -1.67 1.74 11.20
CA VAL A 48 -1.72 3.10 10.65
C VAL A 48 -0.73 3.18 9.50
N ARG A 49 -1.18 3.66 8.34
CA ARG A 49 -0.36 3.81 7.13
C ARG A 49 -0.37 5.27 6.69
N VAL A 50 0.81 5.75 6.30
CA VAL A 50 0.98 7.08 5.72
C VAL A 50 1.50 6.89 4.30
N LEU A 51 0.77 7.42 3.32
CA LEU A 51 1.16 7.41 1.92
C LEU A 51 1.60 8.81 1.51
N LEU A 52 2.88 8.90 1.14
CA LEU A 52 3.54 10.10 0.65
C LEU A 52 3.82 9.93 -0.85
N SER A 53 3.63 10.98 -1.65
CA SER A 53 4.09 11.02 -3.04
C SER A 53 5.60 11.15 -3.18
N ALA A 54 6.29 11.70 -2.17
CA ALA A 54 7.73 11.79 -2.09
C ALA A 54 8.19 11.83 -0.62
N MET A 55 9.21 11.02 -0.31
CA MET A 55 9.84 11.00 1.01
C MET A 55 10.99 12.02 1.07
N ASN A 56 11.04 12.82 2.13
CA ASN A 56 12.21 13.61 2.48
C ASN A 56 12.77 13.16 3.85
N ASP A 57 14.06 13.39 4.07
CA ASP A 57 14.78 12.91 5.27
C ASP A 57 14.17 13.42 6.59
N THR A 58 13.64 14.65 6.60
CA THR A 58 13.06 15.27 7.79
C THR A 58 11.76 14.58 8.20
N VAL A 59 10.86 14.37 7.24
CA VAL A 59 9.59 13.66 7.41
C VAL A 59 9.85 12.19 7.74
N GLU A 60 10.80 11.54 7.06
CA GLU A 60 11.19 10.16 7.35
C GLU A 60 11.70 10.00 8.78
N THR A 61 12.58 10.92 9.22
CA THR A 61 13.10 10.93 10.59
C THR A 61 11.97 11.10 11.61
N ARG A 62 10.98 11.93 11.32
CA ARG A 62 9.81 12.12 12.22
C ARG A 62 8.94 10.88 12.26
N LEU A 63 8.66 10.25 11.11
CA LEU A 63 7.90 9.00 11.01
C LEU A 63 8.57 7.87 11.82
N LYS A 64 9.89 7.69 11.67
CA LYS A 64 10.67 6.71 12.44
C LYS A 64 10.57 6.95 13.95
N LYS A 65 10.65 8.22 14.39
CA LYS A 65 10.48 8.59 15.82
C LYS A 65 9.07 8.29 16.36
N LEU A 66 8.06 8.24 15.48
CA LEU A 66 6.69 7.87 15.82
C LEU A 66 6.44 6.35 15.70
N GLY A 67 7.46 5.55 15.38
CA GLY A 67 7.37 4.10 15.28
C GLY A 67 6.90 3.58 13.92
N PHE A 68 6.77 4.44 12.91
CA PHE A 68 6.48 3.99 11.55
C PHE A 68 7.70 3.31 10.94
N THR A 69 7.44 2.29 10.13
CA THR A 69 8.42 1.62 9.29
C THR A 69 8.07 1.82 7.82
N PHE A 70 9.09 1.93 6.98
CA PHE A 70 8.88 1.97 5.54
C PHE A 70 8.30 0.62 5.08
N LEU A 71 7.18 0.67 4.34
CA LEU A 71 6.49 -0.52 3.85
C LEU A 71 6.85 -0.81 2.39
N GLU A 72 6.58 0.14 1.50
CA GLU A 72 6.74 -0.05 0.06
C GLU A 72 6.79 1.31 -0.67
N GLU A 73 7.37 1.31 -1.87
CA GLU A 73 7.28 2.41 -2.84
C GLU A 73 6.32 2.00 -3.95
N LYS A 74 5.38 2.88 -4.31
CA LYS A 74 4.41 2.65 -5.38
C LYS A 74 4.67 3.56 -6.56
N ILE A 75 4.91 2.96 -7.73
CA ILE A 75 5.01 3.67 -8.99
C ILE A 75 3.68 3.50 -9.73
N PHE A 76 2.95 4.60 -9.91
CA PHE A 76 1.76 4.63 -10.74
C PHE A 76 2.15 4.80 -12.21
N VAL A 77 2.01 3.74 -12.99
CA VAL A 77 2.34 3.76 -14.43
C VAL A 77 1.11 4.21 -15.22
N ARG A 78 1.28 5.26 -16.02
CA ARG A 78 0.28 5.70 -17.01
C ARG A 78 0.72 5.27 -18.40
N PHE A 79 -0.09 4.44 -19.05
CA PHE A 79 0.07 4.09 -20.46
C PHE A 79 -1.09 4.67 -21.28
N ASP A 80 -0.76 5.24 -22.44
CA ASP A 80 -1.75 5.76 -23.38
C ASP A 80 -2.19 4.63 -24.31
N LEU A 81 -3.45 4.21 -24.18
CA LEU A 81 -3.98 3.09 -24.96
C LEU A 81 -4.03 3.39 -26.47
N ASP A 82 -4.05 4.67 -26.88
CA ASP A 82 -4.00 5.04 -28.29
C ASP A 82 -2.62 4.75 -28.92
N LYS A 83 -1.58 4.63 -28.08
CA LYS A 83 -0.24 4.19 -28.48
C LYS A 83 -0.10 2.67 -28.55
N LEU A 84 -1.13 1.92 -28.15
CA LEU A 84 -1.16 0.48 -28.33
C LEU A 84 -1.28 0.20 -29.84
N GLY A 85 -0.13 -0.05 -30.48
CA GLY A 85 -0.10 -0.44 -31.88
C GLY A 85 -0.94 -1.71 -32.11
N LYS A 86 -1.34 -1.94 -33.37
CA LYS A 86 -1.89 -3.23 -33.79
C LYS A 86 -0.77 -4.26 -33.79
N GLU A 87 -0.43 -4.82 -32.64
CA GLU A 87 0.52 -5.92 -32.57
C GLU A 87 -0.07 -7.16 -33.24
N ILE A 88 0.78 -7.84 -34.02
CA ILE A 88 0.52 -9.20 -34.48
C ILE A 88 0.65 -10.09 -33.24
N SER A 89 -0.48 -10.40 -32.61
CA SER A 89 -0.49 -11.23 -31.41
C SER A 89 -0.09 -12.66 -31.76
N LEU A 90 0.99 -13.14 -31.15
CA LEU A 90 1.36 -14.57 -31.15
C LEU A 90 0.36 -15.43 -30.33
N PHE A 91 -0.59 -14.80 -29.65
CA PHE A 91 -1.55 -15.43 -28.76
C PHE A 91 -3.00 -15.12 -29.15
N ILE A 92 -3.90 -16.05 -28.87
CA ILE A 92 -5.34 -15.81 -28.97
C ILE A 92 -5.82 -15.33 -27.61
N LEU A 93 -6.36 -14.10 -27.58
CA LEU A 93 -7.02 -13.56 -26.39
C LEU A 93 -8.40 -14.21 -26.23
N ARG A 94 -8.75 -14.60 -25.00
CA ARG A 94 -10.07 -15.12 -24.63
C ARG A 94 -10.65 -14.33 -23.47
N SER A 95 -11.97 -14.18 -23.44
CA SER A 95 -12.65 -13.64 -22.27
C SER A 95 -12.47 -14.59 -21.09
N ILE A 96 -12.38 -14.04 -19.87
CA ILE A 96 -12.35 -14.86 -18.65
C ILE A 96 -13.63 -15.70 -18.50
N HIS A 97 -14.75 -15.24 -19.08
CA HIS A 97 -16.02 -15.97 -19.10
C HIS A 97 -15.99 -17.20 -20.02
N ASP A 98 -15.05 -17.25 -20.96
CA ASP A 98 -14.85 -18.38 -21.89
C ASP A 98 -13.79 -19.38 -21.38
N VAL A 99 -13.17 -19.08 -20.24
CA VAL A 99 -12.12 -19.91 -19.63
C VAL A 99 -12.70 -20.64 -18.41
N PRO A 100 -12.57 -21.98 -18.33
CA PRO A 100 -13.00 -22.71 -17.14
C PRO A 100 -12.29 -22.17 -15.88
N PRO A 101 -13.00 -21.93 -14.76
CA PRO A 101 -12.42 -21.29 -13.57
C PRO A 101 -11.15 -21.96 -13.05
N HIS A 102 -11.08 -23.29 -13.12
CA HIS A 102 -9.92 -24.05 -12.67
C HIS A 102 -8.65 -23.80 -13.51
N VAL A 103 -8.79 -23.48 -14.80
CA VAL A 103 -7.66 -23.15 -15.68
C VAL A 103 -7.10 -21.79 -15.31
N PHE A 104 -7.97 -20.80 -15.08
CA PHE A 104 -7.58 -19.49 -14.60
C PHE A 104 -6.86 -19.59 -13.24
N GLN A 105 -7.48 -20.26 -12.26
CA GLN A 105 -6.92 -20.39 -10.91
C GLN A 105 -5.53 -21.04 -10.91
N LYS A 106 -5.37 -22.15 -11.64
CA LYS A 106 -4.07 -22.84 -11.75
C LYS A 106 -3.00 -21.97 -12.40
N THR A 107 -3.37 -21.21 -13.43
CA THR A 107 -2.45 -20.29 -14.12
C THR A 107 -2.07 -19.13 -13.21
N TRP A 108 -3.05 -18.49 -12.57
CA TRP A 108 -2.85 -17.42 -11.60
C TRP A 108 -1.92 -17.84 -10.46
N GLN A 109 -2.18 -18.99 -9.82
CA GLN A 109 -1.36 -19.51 -8.73
C GLN A 109 0.09 -19.71 -9.15
N ARG A 110 0.33 -20.23 -10.37
CA ARG A 110 1.68 -20.44 -10.90
C ARG A 110 2.38 -19.11 -11.16
N THR A 111 1.70 -18.13 -11.74
CA THR A 111 2.27 -16.82 -12.04
C THR A 111 2.53 -16.00 -10.78
N MET A 112 1.68 -16.14 -9.76
CA MET A 112 1.82 -15.44 -8.49
C MET A 112 2.70 -16.18 -7.49
N ALA A 113 3.24 -17.36 -7.82
CA ALA A 113 4.15 -18.08 -6.94
C ALA A 113 5.42 -17.23 -6.69
N GLY A 114 5.73 -16.95 -5.43
CA GLY A 114 6.82 -16.05 -5.03
C GLY A 114 6.54 -14.56 -5.25
N SER A 115 5.36 -14.18 -5.75
CA SER A 115 4.99 -12.78 -5.91
C SER A 115 4.67 -12.16 -4.54
N PRO A 116 5.22 -10.97 -4.22
CA PRO A 116 4.84 -10.22 -3.01
C PRO A 116 3.38 -9.78 -3.05
N ASN A 117 2.74 -9.81 -4.23
CA ASN A 117 1.32 -9.49 -4.43
C ASN A 117 0.41 -10.72 -4.38
N ALA A 118 0.95 -11.92 -4.11
CA ALA A 118 0.12 -13.11 -3.98
C ALA A 118 -0.66 -13.03 -2.65
N PRO A 119 -1.96 -13.41 -2.62
CA PRO A 119 -2.75 -13.34 -1.41
C PRO A 119 -2.28 -14.26 -0.27
N PHE A 120 -1.25 -15.10 -0.48
CA PHE A 120 -0.66 -15.97 0.54
C PHE A 120 0.85 -16.17 0.31
N HIS A 121 1.66 -15.34 0.96
CA HIS A 121 3.05 -15.64 1.33
C HIS A 121 3.32 -15.12 2.76
N HIS A 122 2.55 -15.62 3.74
CA HIS A 122 3.16 -16.00 5.02
C HIS A 122 3.63 -17.44 4.83
N VAL A 123 4.79 -17.60 4.20
CA VAL A 123 5.53 -18.85 4.33
C VAL A 123 6.38 -18.67 5.57
N ASP A 124 5.91 -19.28 6.65
CA ASP A 124 6.67 -19.46 7.87
C ASP A 124 8.05 -20.00 7.54
N GLY A 125 9.05 -19.18 7.79
CA GLY A 125 10.46 -19.47 7.66
C GLY A 125 11.21 -18.94 8.87
N GLY A 126 10.91 -19.52 10.04
CA GLY A 126 11.79 -19.48 11.21
C GLY A 126 11.61 -18.30 12.16
N THR A 127 10.72 -18.43 13.14
CA THR A 127 11.11 -18.53 14.55
C THR A 127 9.90 -18.94 15.39
N ASP A 128 9.96 -20.16 15.93
CA ASP A 128 9.21 -20.52 17.11
C ASP A 128 9.48 -19.50 18.21
N ALA A 129 8.54 -18.60 18.44
CA ALA A 129 8.39 -17.92 19.72
C ALA A 129 6.96 -18.16 20.19
N GLN A 130 6.83 -19.19 21.02
CA GLN A 130 5.67 -19.51 21.83
C GLN A 130 5.09 -18.24 22.48
N CYS A 131 3.92 -17.78 22.00
CA CYS A 131 3.03 -17.01 22.85
C CYS A 131 2.31 -18.00 23.78
N ARG A 132 2.92 -18.23 24.95
CA ARG A 132 2.22 -18.80 26.10
C ARG A 132 1.07 -17.86 26.47
N LYS A 133 -0.08 -18.48 26.74
CA LYS A 133 -1.27 -17.88 27.35
C LYS A 133 -0.96 -17.23 28.68
#